data_AF-A0A239B6C1-F1
#
_entry.id   AF-A0A239B6C1-F1
#
_cell.length_a   1.000
_cell.length_b   1.000
_cell.length_c   1.000
_cell.angle_alpha   90.00
_cell.angle_beta   90.00
_cell.angle_gamma   90.00
#
_symmetry.space_group_name_H-M   'P 1'
#
loop_
_entity.id
_entity.type
_entity.pdbx_description
1 polymer ?
#
loop_
_entity_poly.entity_id
_entity_poly.type
_entity_poly.pdbx_seq_one_letter_code
_entity_poly.pdbx_strand_id
1 'polypeptide(L)'
;MALGGRKGPAALAAALAVWAAVWATGSFAQCAPEAYTVQTGDTVFTIAERRYGDPEKWTLIYYANEDRLRSSVFQVSPGDVLDLPCQEGEVRADATPLRQGPDNAEMKLITGSNYAPFTDREWPGQGMVTELVNAALEATPSPVTYSITWQDDWSKHLFPILDSKEADMGFPWLKPNCAQTPDNERCANFHFSDPLVEILVLLFTRPDSGFVYDTDADVIGKVLCRPKGYFTHDLDRPGREWLNRGLITLVQADDPQACFRELMAGRVDAVTVNVFLGAKTIDDMGLRGQVVPLDKPLSVEGLHVIISKKHWRGTTHLYRINAGLAELKKTDRYSQIVSRHLGVFWDQIKTN
;
A
#
# COMPACT_ATOMS: atom_id res chain seq x y z
N MET A 1 74.10 -3.28 -47.16
CA MET A 1 73.21 -3.41 -48.32
C MET A 1 72.47 -4.73 -48.17
N ALA A 2 71.15 -4.69 -48.23
CA ALA A 2 70.26 -5.82 -47.95
C ALA A 2 70.47 -6.99 -48.90
N LEU A 3 70.25 -8.23 -48.41
CA LEU A 3 69.29 -9.21 -48.93
C LEU A 3 69.63 -10.63 -48.46
N GLY A 4 68.59 -11.36 -48.03
CA GLY A 4 68.41 -12.76 -48.40
C GLY A 4 68.94 -13.81 -47.42
N GLY A 5 68.03 -14.48 -46.71
CA GLY A 5 68.33 -15.72 -46.02
C GLY A 5 67.07 -16.52 -45.72
N ARG A 6 66.63 -17.34 -46.68
CA ARG A 6 65.58 -18.36 -46.51
C ARG A 6 66.26 -19.70 -46.25
N LYS A 7 65.83 -20.45 -45.22
CA LYS A 7 65.45 -21.89 -45.25
C LYS A 7 65.48 -22.56 -43.87
N GLY A 8 64.34 -23.12 -43.49
CA GLY A 8 64.23 -24.51 -42.99
C GLY A 8 64.44 -24.78 -41.48
N PRO A 9 63.99 -25.95 -40.99
CA PRO A 9 62.95 -26.03 -39.95
C PRO A 9 63.30 -26.90 -38.73
N ALA A 10 62.56 -26.75 -37.61
CA ALA A 10 62.35 -27.78 -36.57
C ALA A 10 61.26 -27.26 -35.58
N ALA A 11 60.04 -27.79 -35.60
CA ALA A 11 59.53 -28.85 -34.70
C ALA A 11 59.51 -28.42 -33.21
N LEU A 12 58.37 -27.94 -32.71
CA LEU A 12 57.31 -28.68 -32.00
C LEU A 12 57.63 -28.95 -30.51
N ALA A 13 57.01 -28.17 -29.63
CA ALA A 13 56.45 -28.63 -28.35
C ALA A 13 55.45 -27.57 -27.83
N ALA A 14 54.17 -27.83 -28.05
CA ALA A 14 53.08 -27.03 -27.49
C ALA A 14 52.83 -27.49 -26.04
N ALA A 15 53.04 -26.61 -25.07
CA ALA A 15 52.53 -26.75 -23.72
C ALA A 15 51.26 -25.90 -23.59
N LEU A 16 50.09 -26.54 -23.68
CA LEU A 16 48.80 -25.90 -23.42
C LEU A 16 48.60 -25.79 -21.89
N ALA A 17 48.86 -24.62 -21.33
CA ALA A 17 48.40 -24.28 -19.99
C ALA A 17 46.92 -23.91 -20.06
N VAL A 18 46.04 -24.81 -19.61
CA VAL A 18 44.62 -24.53 -19.45
C VAL A 18 44.44 -23.70 -18.18
N TRP A 19 44.20 -22.39 -18.35
CA TRP A 19 43.71 -21.54 -17.27
C TRP A 19 42.21 -21.78 -17.12
N ALA A 20 41.82 -22.57 -16.11
CA ALA A 20 40.43 -22.63 -15.67
C ALA A 20 40.09 -21.31 -14.95
N ALA A 21 39.47 -20.38 -15.67
CA ALA A 21 38.83 -19.23 -15.07
C ALA A 21 37.62 -19.73 -14.25
N VAL A 22 37.78 -19.80 -12.94
CA VAL A 22 36.66 -20.01 -12.02
C VAL A 22 35.87 -18.71 -12.00
N TRP A 23 34.81 -18.65 -12.81
CA TRP A 23 33.80 -17.61 -12.67
C TRP A 23 33.06 -17.89 -11.37
N ALA A 24 33.40 -17.14 -10.32
CA ALA A 24 32.54 -17.05 -9.15
C ALA A 24 31.24 -16.39 -9.61
N THR A 25 30.24 -17.20 -9.95
CA THR A 25 28.87 -16.73 -10.05
C THR A 25 28.47 -16.33 -8.65
N GLY A 26 28.54 -15.02 -8.36
CA GLY A 26 27.88 -14.48 -7.18
C GLY A 26 26.41 -14.86 -7.28
N SER A 27 25.95 -15.74 -6.39
CA SER A 27 24.54 -15.98 -6.20
C SER A 27 23.93 -14.65 -5.76
N PHE A 28 23.28 -13.94 -6.68
CA PHE A 28 22.20 -13.06 -6.28
C PHE A 28 21.27 -13.95 -5.48
N ALA A 29 21.10 -13.67 -4.19
CA ALA A 29 20.13 -14.37 -3.37
C ALA A 29 18.79 -14.25 -4.10
N GLN A 30 18.38 -15.33 -4.77
CA GLN A 30 17.12 -15.41 -5.48
C GLN A 30 16.06 -15.51 -4.39
N CYS A 31 15.62 -14.35 -3.94
CA CYS A 31 14.42 -14.27 -3.17
C CYS A 31 13.29 -14.66 -4.15
N ALA A 32 12.76 -15.86 -3.95
CA ALA A 32 11.60 -16.35 -4.68
C ALA A 32 10.37 -16.17 -3.78
N PRO A 33 9.18 -15.90 -4.36
CA PRO A 33 7.92 -16.10 -3.66
C PRO A 33 7.87 -17.54 -3.12
N GLU A 34 7.37 -17.71 -1.90
CA GLU A 34 7.33 -18.99 -1.21
C GLU A 34 5.92 -19.27 -0.69
N ALA A 35 5.39 -20.47 -0.96
CA ALA A 35 4.20 -20.96 -0.28
C ALA A 35 4.60 -21.58 1.06
N TYR A 36 4.24 -20.93 2.16
CA TYR A 36 4.62 -21.30 3.52
C TYR A 36 3.49 -21.97 4.28
N THR A 37 3.74 -23.17 4.81
CA THR A 37 2.77 -23.86 5.68
C THR A 37 2.95 -23.43 7.13
N VAL A 38 1.92 -22.80 7.68
CA VAL A 38 1.85 -22.30 9.06
C VAL A 38 2.05 -23.44 10.05
N GLN A 39 2.94 -23.21 11.02
CA GLN A 39 3.28 -24.17 12.06
C GLN A 39 2.60 -23.83 13.39
N THR A 40 2.58 -24.78 14.32
CA THR A 40 2.06 -24.55 15.67
C THR A 40 2.82 -23.42 16.36
N GLY A 41 2.09 -22.38 16.76
CA GLY A 41 2.65 -21.20 17.46
C GLY A 41 3.12 -20.08 16.55
N ASP A 42 3.03 -20.23 15.22
CA ASP A 42 3.32 -19.13 14.30
C ASP A 42 2.24 -18.03 14.40
N THR A 43 2.69 -16.79 14.30
CA THR A 43 1.86 -15.61 13.98
C THR A 43 2.38 -14.98 12.69
N VAL A 44 1.60 -14.10 12.06
CA VAL A 44 2.08 -13.32 10.91
C VAL A 44 3.34 -12.51 11.24
N PHE A 45 3.49 -12.07 12.49
CA PHE A 45 4.68 -11.35 12.96
C PHE A 45 5.90 -12.26 13.08
N THR A 46 5.76 -13.46 13.66
CA THR A 46 6.90 -14.39 13.78
C THR A 46 7.33 -14.96 12.43
N ILE A 47 6.37 -15.12 11.50
CA ILE A 47 6.67 -15.50 10.12
C ILE A 47 7.41 -14.37 9.41
N ALA A 48 6.99 -13.11 9.59
CA ALA A 48 7.67 -11.95 9.01
C ALA A 48 9.08 -11.76 9.56
N GLU A 49 9.28 -11.91 10.87
CA GLU A 49 10.60 -11.94 11.51
C GLU A 49 11.49 -13.00 10.85
N ARG A 50 10.98 -14.22 10.69
CA ARG A 50 11.75 -15.33 10.11
C ARG A 50 12.08 -15.10 8.63
N ARG A 51 11.13 -14.57 7.85
CA ARG A 51 11.25 -14.43 6.39
C ARG A 51 12.00 -13.17 5.95
N TYR A 52 11.80 -12.07 6.67
CA TYR A 52 12.27 -10.73 6.29
C TYR A 52 13.21 -10.11 7.33
N GLY A 53 13.47 -10.78 8.45
CA GLY A 53 14.30 -10.25 9.55
C GLY A 53 13.64 -9.06 10.25
N ASP A 54 12.31 -8.96 10.19
CA ASP A 54 11.55 -7.85 10.72
C ASP A 54 10.09 -8.23 10.99
N PRO A 55 9.60 -8.13 12.23
CA PRO A 55 8.21 -8.41 12.54
C PRO A 55 7.28 -7.29 12.05
N GLU A 56 7.75 -6.05 11.85
CA GLU A 56 6.95 -4.93 11.33
C GLU A 56 6.56 -5.15 9.85
N LYS A 57 7.30 -6.01 9.13
CA LYS A 57 7.04 -6.40 7.74
C LYS A 57 5.87 -7.38 7.57
N TRP A 58 5.11 -7.68 8.63
CA TRP A 58 3.93 -8.56 8.59
C TRP A 58 2.90 -8.15 7.53
N THR A 59 2.78 -6.85 7.22
CA THR A 59 1.83 -6.39 6.19
C THR A 59 2.15 -6.95 4.81
N LEU A 60 3.40 -7.29 4.49
CA LEU A 60 3.75 -7.96 3.23
C LEU A 60 3.02 -9.29 3.08
N ILE A 61 2.94 -10.04 4.18
CA ILE A 61 2.22 -11.32 4.24
C ILE A 61 0.72 -11.05 4.16
N TYR A 62 0.23 -10.06 4.91
CA TYR A 62 -1.19 -9.69 4.87
C TYR A 62 -1.67 -9.39 3.45
N TYR A 63 -1.00 -8.46 2.75
CA TYR A 63 -1.42 -8.00 1.44
C TYR A 63 -1.25 -9.05 0.33
N ALA A 64 -0.37 -10.04 0.52
CA ALA A 64 -0.27 -11.18 -0.38
C ALA A 64 -1.37 -12.24 -0.15
N ASN A 65 -2.06 -12.19 0.99
CA ASN A 65 -3.03 -13.18 1.42
C ASN A 65 -4.37 -12.55 1.84
N GLU A 66 -4.73 -11.37 1.29
CA GLU A 66 -5.88 -10.57 1.75
C GLU A 66 -7.17 -11.40 1.82
N ASP A 67 -7.49 -12.14 0.77
CA ASP A 67 -8.71 -12.95 0.69
C ASP A 67 -8.85 -13.96 1.82
N ARG A 68 -7.73 -14.49 2.32
CA ARG A 68 -7.67 -15.45 3.45
C ARG A 68 -7.71 -14.73 4.79
N LEU A 69 -6.94 -13.65 4.92
CA LEU A 69 -6.68 -12.99 6.20
C LEU A 69 -7.71 -11.89 6.51
N ARG A 70 -8.61 -11.53 5.58
CA ARG A 70 -9.56 -10.42 5.78
C ARG A 70 -10.49 -10.59 6.99
N SER A 71 -10.92 -11.81 7.29
CA SER A 71 -11.85 -12.09 8.40
C SER A 71 -11.16 -12.15 9.76
N SER A 72 -9.86 -12.46 9.77
CA SER A 72 -9.02 -12.46 10.97
C SER A 72 -7.56 -12.26 10.54
N VAL A 73 -7.17 -10.98 10.43
CA VAL A 73 -5.86 -10.55 9.90
C VAL A 73 -4.69 -11.20 10.63
N PHE A 74 -4.93 -11.62 11.87
CA PHE A 74 -3.92 -12.08 12.81
C PHE A 74 -4.14 -13.52 13.30
N GLN A 75 -5.17 -14.24 12.82
CA GLN A 75 -5.36 -15.65 13.17
C GLN A 75 -5.03 -16.55 11.98
N VAL A 76 -3.79 -16.99 11.96
CA VAL A 76 -3.33 -18.08 11.10
C VAL A 76 -3.43 -19.39 11.89
N SER A 77 -3.94 -20.44 11.25
CA SER A 77 -4.06 -21.77 11.87
C SER A 77 -2.95 -22.69 11.37
N PRO A 78 -2.40 -23.60 12.20
CA PRO A 78 -1.44 -24.59 11.74
C PRO A 78 -2.00 -25.40 10.56
N GLY A 79 -1.21 -25.51 9.50
CA GLY A 79 -1.62 -26.12 8.23
C GLY A 79 -2.15 -25.13 7.18
N ASP A 80 -2.40 -23.87 7.55
CA ASP A 80 -2.68 -22.82 6.58
C ASP A 80 -1.47 -22.64 5.64
N VAL A 81 -1.72 -22.32 4.36
CA VAL A 81 -0.67 -22.02 3.38
C VAL A 81 -0.74 -20.53 3.07
N LEU A 82 0.35 -19.82 3.31
CA LEU A 82 0.47 -18.39 3.07
C LEU A 82 1.47 -18.13 1.94
N ASP A 83 1.11 -17.21 1.05
CA ASP A 83 2.01 -16.69 0.05
C ASP A 83 2.95 -15.67 0.69
N LEU A 84 4.25 -15.96 0.73
CA LEU A 84 5.28 -15.07 1.22
C LEU A 84 5.94 -14.40 0.02
N PRO A 85 5.62 -13.12 -0.27
CA PRO A 85 6.18 -12.44 -1.42
C PRO A 85 7.68 -12.24 -1.27
N CYS A 86 8.36 -12.13 -2.41
CA CYS A 86 9.74 -11.71 -2.39
C CYS A 86 9.87 -10.19 -2.24
N GLN A 87 10.82 -9.75 -1.41
CA GLN A 87 11.33 -8.39 -1.47
C GLN A 87 12.57 -8.35 -2.36
N GLU A 88 12.40 -7.84 -3.58
CA GLU A 88 13.51 -7.57 -4.48
C GLU A 88 14.43 -6.49 -3.90
N GLY A 89 15.74 -6.63 -4.10
CA GLY A 89 16.73 -5.71 -3.55
C GLY A 89 16.83 -4.37 -4.29
N GLU A 90 16.27 -4.24 -5.50
CA GLU A 90 16.28 -3.00 -6.28
C GLU A 90 14.86 -2.48 -6.49
N VAL A 91 14.60 -1.25 -6.03
CA VAL A 91 13.29 -0.61 -6.19
C VAL A 91 13.20 -0.01 -7.59
N ARG A 92 12.63 -0.77 -8.52
CA ARG A 92 12.33 -0.27 -9.86
C ARG A 92 10.83 -0.18 -10.09
N ALA A 93 10.35 1.03 -10.38
CA ALA A 93 8.98 1.26 -10.79
C ALA A 93 8.70 0.71 -12.18
N ASP A 94 7.45 0.32 -12.41
CA ASP A 94 7.00 -0.14 -13.72
C ASP A 94 7.10 0.96 -14.78
N ALA A 95 7.39 0.58 -16.01
CA ALA A 95 7.29 1.50 -17.13
C ALA A 95 5.82 1.91 -17.34
N THR A 96 5.60 3.16 -17.74
CA THR A 96 4.25 3.71 -17.98
C THR A 96 4.05 4.05 -19.47
N PRO A 97 4.00 3.06 -20.39
CA PRO A 97 4.03 3.31 -21.83
C PRO A 97 2.82 4.07 -22.36
N LEU A 98 1.68 4.00 -21.66
CA LEU A 98 0.43 4.68 -22.04
C LEU A 98 0.31 6.09 -21.46
N ARG A 99 1.25 6.50 -20.59
CA ARG A 99 1.21 7.82 -19.96
C ARG A 99 1.70 8.87 -20.93
N GLN A 100 0.89 9.90 -21.14
CA GLN A 100 1.17 11.05 -21.99
C GLN A 100 0.95 12.37 -21.24
N GLY A 101 1.33 13.47 -21.89
CA GLY A 101 1.00 14.82 -21.41
C GLY A 101 -0.51 15.09 -21.45
N PRO A 102 -1.00 16.05 -20.64
CA PRO A 102 -2.44 16.33 -20.49
C PRO A 102 -3.15 16.78 -21.77
N ASP A 103 -2.41 17.28 -22.76
CA ASP A 103 -2.96 17.76 -24.03
C ASP A 103 -3.16 16.63 -25.07
N ASN A 104 -2.50 15.48 -24.88
CA ASN A 104 -2.49 14.38 -25.85
C ASN A 104 -3.20 13.12 -25.33
N ALA A 105 -3.47 13.04 -24.03
CA ALA A 105 -4.09 11.90 -23.39
C ALA A 105 -5.60 11.84 -23.62
N GLU A 106 -6.11 10.63 -23.90
CA GLU A 106 -7.55 10.36 -24.04
C GLU A 106 -8.32 10.31 -22.72
N MET A 107 -7.60 10.15 -21.61
CA MET A 107 -8.11 10.10 -20.24
C MET A 107 -7.24 10.98 -19.32
N LYS A 108 -7.88 11.81 -18.51
CA LYS A 108 -7.24 12.75 -17.59
C LYS A 108 -7.51 12.34 -16.15
N LEU A 109 -6.45 11.98 -15.44
CA LEU A 109 -6.52 11.62 -14.03
C LEU A 109 -6.00 12.77 -13.17
N ILE A 110 -6.50 12.88 -11.95
CA ILE A 110 -5.97 13.77 -10.93
C ILE A 110 -5.58 13.01 -9.67
N THR A 111 -4.44 13.37 -9.08
CA THR A 111 -4.01 12.88 -7.78
C THR A 111 -3.23 13.98 -7.03
N GLY A 112 -2.73 13.69 -5.84
CA GLY A 112 -1.95 14.60 -5.02
C GLY A 112 -0.83 13.88 -4.27
N SER A 113 0.14 14.65 -3.78
CA SER A 113 1.26 14.14 -2.99
C SER A 113 0.93 14.10 -1.49
N ASN A 114 1.94 13.83 -0.65
CA ASN A 114 1.84 13.76 0.81
C ASN A 114 0.94 12.63 1.32
N TYR A 115 0.82 11.55 0.55
CA TYR A 115 0.08 10.35 0.95
C TYR A 115 0.87 9.06 0.67
N ALA A 116 2.19 9.11 0.87
CA ALA A 116 3.04 7.93 0.82
C ALA A 116 2.59 6.85 1.84
N PRO A 117 2.72 5.55 1.51
CA PRO A 117 3.30 4.99 0.28
C PRO A 117 2.30 4.93 -0.91
N PHE A 118 1.11 5.50 -0.79
CA PHE A 118 0.03 5.37 -1.79
C PHE A 118 0.20 6.29 -2.98
N THR A 119 0.31 7.61 -2.75
CA THR A 119 0.58 8.62 -3.78
C THR A 119 1.50 9.70 -3.26
N ASP A 120 2.63 9.87 -3.93
CA ASP A 120 3.58 10.93 -3.66
C ASP A 120 4.54 11.07 -4.85
N ARG A 121 4.83 12.30 -5.30
CA ARG A 121 5.70 12.53 -6.47
C ARG A 121 7.13 12.04 -6.25
N GLU A 122 7.61 12.06 -5.01
CA GLU A 122 8.98 11.68 -4.65
C GLU A 122 9.09 10.20 -4.31
N TRP A 123 7.97 9.50 -4.17
CA TRP A 123 7.96 8.05 -3.96
C TRP A 123 8.33 7.31 -5.26
N PRO A 124 9.03 6.16 -5.17
CA PRO A 124 9.24 5.28 -6.33
C PRO A 124 7.94 5.02 -7.09
N GLY A 125 7.95 5.19 -8.42
CA GLY A 125 6.75 5.05 -9.27
C GLY A 125 5.61 6.01 -8.95
N GLN A 126 5.90 7.06 -8.19
CA GLN A 126 4.95 8.05 -7.69
C GLN A 126 3.89 7.50 -6.74
N GLY A 127 4.19 6.39 -6.07
CA GLY A 127 3.32 5.75 -5.08
C GLY A 127 2.66 4.46 -5.57
N MET A 128 2.34 3.58 -4.62
CA MET A 128 1.75 2.26 -4.86
C MET A 128 0.46 2.35 -5.66
N VAL A 129 -0.43 3.27 -5.28
CA VAL A 129 -1.72 3.43 -5.94
C VAL A 129 -1.53 4.01 -7.34
N THR A 130 -0.56 4.91 -7.54
CA THR A 130 -0.23 5.42 -8.87
C THR A 130 0.22 4.28 -9.79
N GLU A 131 1.11 3.41 -9.32
CA GLU A 131 1.55 2.24 -10.09
C GLU A 131 0.42 1.25 -10.37
N LEU A 132 -0.45 0.97 -9.38
CA LEU A 132 -1.63 0.11 -9.56
C LEU A 132 -2.63 0.68 -10.59
N VAL A 133 -2.86 2.00 -10.59
CA VAL A 133 -3.71 2.66 -11.59
C VAL A 133 -3.10 2.54 -12.98
N ASN A 134 -1.78 2.76 -13.11
CA ASN A 134 -1.07 2.64 -14.38
C ASN A 134 -1.17 1.21 -14.93
N ALA A 135 -0.91 0.21 -14.09
CA ALA A 135 -0.98 -1.21 -14.45
C ALA A 135 -2.42 -1.65 -14.79
N ALA A 136 -3.43 -1.17 -14.05
CA ALA A 136 -4.82 -1.44 -14.37
C ALA A 136 -5.23 -0.84 -15.72
N LEU A 137 -4.80 0.38 -16.04
CA LEU A 137 -5.09 1.00 -17.34
C LEU A 137 -4.37 0.31 -18.51
N GLU A 138 -3.24 -0.36 -18.25
CA GLU A 138 -2.56 -1.20 -19.24
C GLU A 138 -3.27 -2.54 -19.46
N ALA A 139 -3.73 -3.17 -18.38
CA ALA A 139 -4.39 -4.47 -18.41
C ALA A 139 -5.84 -4.42 -18.92
N THR A 140 -6.44 -3.23 -19.05
CA THR A 140 -7.82 -3.08 -19.50
C THR A 140 -8.00 -3.46 -20.97
N PRO A 141 -9.15 -4.04 -21.37
CA PRO A 141 -9.45 -4.26 -22.79
C PRO A 141 -9.41 -2.96 -23.60
N SER A 142 -8.67 -2.96 -24.71
CA SER A 142 -8.46 -1.79 -25.58
C SER A 142 -7.93 -0.56 -24.81
N PRO A 143 -6.70 -0.62 -24.26
CA PRO A 143 -6.16 0.44 -23.42
C PRO A 143 -6.09 1.78 -24.17
N VAL A 144 -6.22 2.87 -23.42
CA VAL A 144 -6.15 4.24 -23.94
C VAL A 144 -5.01 4.98 -23.28
N THR A 145 -4.55 6.03 -23.95
CA THR A 145 -3.54 6.92 -23.36
C THR A 145 -4.15 7.70 -22.18
N TYR A 146 -3.34 7.97 -21.16
CA TYR A 146 -3.79 8.73 -19.99
C TYR A 146 -2.76 9.76 -19.54
N SER A 147 -3.21 10.77 -18.81
CA SER A 147 -2.36 11.74 -18.12
C SER A 147 -2.69 11.75 -16.63
N ILE A 148 -1.71 12.14 -15.82
CA ILE A 148 -1.90 12.35 -14.38
C ILE A 148 -1.51 13.80 -14.08
N THR A 149 -2.51 14.57 -13.68
CA THR A 149 -2.33 15.91 -13.12
C THR A 149 -2.20 15.81 -11.62
N TRP A 150 -1.29 16.58 -11.06
CA TRP A 150 -0.98 16.57 -9.64
C TRP A 150 -1.46 17.87 -8.99
N GLN A 151 -2.31 17.73 -7.99
CA GLN A 151 -2.90 18.80 -7.20
C GLN A 151 -2.77 18.42 -5.73
N ASP A 152 -1.87 19.09 -5.02
CA ASP A 152 -1.60 18.77 -3.62
C ASP A 152 -2.68 19.36 -2.67
N ASP A 153 -3.49 20.29 -3.17
CA ASP A 153 -4.72 20.73 -2.49
C ASP A 153 -5.86 19.74 -2.76
N TRP A 154 -5.92 18.67 -1.96
CA TRP A 154 -6.92 17.60 -2.05
C TRP A 154 -8.38 18.11 -1.98
N SER A 155 -8.62 19.28 -1.37
CA SER A 155 -9.96 19.87 -1.30
C SER A 155 -10.53 20.22 -2.67
N LYS A 156 -9.65 20.48 -3.66
CA LYS A 156 -10.03 20.86 -5.03
C LYS A 156 -10.38 19.70 -5.94
N HIS A 157 -9.97 18.48 -5.58
CA HIS A 157 -10.12 17.31 -6.45
C HIS A 157 -11.59 17.04 -6.75
N LEU A 158 -12.41 16.85 -5.71
CA LEU A 158 -13.82 16.55 -5.87
C LEU A 158 -14.56 17.76 -6.44
N PHE A 159 -14.36 18.93 -5.82
CA PHE A 159 -14.95 20.19 -6.21
C PHE A 159 -13.87 21.28 -6.27
N PRO A 160 -13.67 21.95 -7.42
CA PRO A 160 -14.48 21.89 -8.62
C PRO A 160 -14.01 20.83 -9.65
N ILE A 161 -12.81 20.28 -9.54
CA ILE A 161 -12.10 19.69 -10.70
C ILE A 161 -12.87 18.50 -11.30
N LEU A 162 -13.21 17.49 -10.50
CA LEU A 162 -13.93 16.32 -11.01
C LEU A 162 -15.41 16.61 -11.30
N ASP A 163 -16.07 17.45 -10.48
CA ASP A 163 -17.47 17.81 -10.70
C ASP A 163 -17.67 18.57 -12.04
N SER A 164 -16.76 19.50 -12.32
CA SER A 164 -16.71 20.29 -13.56
C SER A 164 -16.16 19.51 -14.76
N LYS A 165 -15.57 18.32 -14.53
CA LYS A 165 -14.95 17.45 -15.55
C LYS A 165 -13.68 18.04 -16.18
N GLU A 166 -12.94 18.85 -15.43
CA GLU A 166 -11.58 19.28 -15.82
C GLU A 166 -10.60 18.09 -15.83
N ALA A 167 -10.80 17.14 -14.92
CA ALA A 167 -10.25 15.79 -14.97
C ALA A 167 -11.40 14.77 -15.04
N ASP A 168 -11.14 13.60 -15.65
CA ASP A 168 -12.14 12.54 -15.79
C ASP A 168 -12.29 11.75 -14.48
N MET A 169 -11.17 11.41 -13.81
CA MET A 169 -11.15 10.57 -12.61
C MET A 169 -10.07 11.02 -11.62
N GLY A 170 -10.24 10.71 -10.33
CA GLY A 170 -9.24 10.97 -9.29
C GLY A 170 -8.92 9.77 -8.39
N PHE A 171 -7.75 9.77 -7.75
CA PHE A 171 -7.33 8.71 -6.83
C PHE A 171 -6.23 9.17 -5.85
N PRO A 172 -6.02 8.46 -4.72
CA PRO A 172 -6.90 7.47 -4.11
C PRO A 172 -7.96 8.16 -3.25
N TRP A 173 -9.21 7.71 -3.33
CA TRP A 173 -10.28 8.21 -2.46
C TRP A 173 -10.91 7.07 -1.67
N LEU A 174 -11.13 7.32 -0.38
CA LEU A 174 -11.96 6.46 0.46
C LEU A 174 -13.41 6.57 0.02
N LYS A 175 -14.07 5.41 -0.11
CA LYS A 175 -15.50 5.28 -0.40
C LYS A 175 -16.28 5.16 0.91
N PRO A 176 -17.12 6.14 1.26
CA PRO A 176 -18.04 5.99 2.39
C PRO A 176 -19.04 4.85 2.13
N ASN A 177 -19.77 4.43 3.15
CA ASN A 177 -20.85 3.46 2.95
C ASN A 177 -22.05 4.11 2.24
N CYS A 178 -22.00 4.19 0.91
CA CYS A 178 -23.00 4.86 0.10
C CYS A 178 -24.38 4.18 0.09
N ALA A 179 -24.48 2.91 0.49
CA ALA A 179 -25.76 2.25 0.64
C ALA A 179 -26.55 2.80 1.85
N GLN A 180 -25.84 3.32 2.86
CA GLN A 180 -26.43 3.75 4.13
C GLN A 180 -26.32 5.25 4.36
N THR A 181 -25.34 5.89 3.74
CA THR A 181 -25.16 7.35 3.75
C THR A 181 -25.25 7.90 2.32
N PRO A 182 -26.39 7.68 1.61
CA PRO A 182 -26.53 8.11 0.21
C PRO A 182 -26.38 9.63 0.05
N ASP A 183 -26.74 10.40 1.08
CA ASP A 183 -26.65 11.85 1.11
C ASP A 183 -25.23 12.37 1.43
N ASN A 184 -24.28 11.49 1.79
CA ASN A 184 -22.89 11.88 1.90
C ASN A 184 -22.44 12.48 0.56
N GLU A 185 -21.78 13.63 0.60
CA GLU A 185 -21.43 14.41 -0.59
C GLU A 185 -20.70 13.58 -1.67
N ARG A 186 -19.81 12.67 -1.26
CA ARG A 186 -19.11 11.80 -2.21
C ARG A 186 -20.04 10.75 -2.80
N CYS A 187 -20.89 10.16 -1.96
CA CYS A 187 -21.86 9.15 -2.38
C CYS A 187 -22.95 9.72 -3.28
N ALA A 188 -23.39 10.96 -3.04
CA ALA A 188 -24.37 11.65 -3.85
C ALA A 188 -23.81 11.98 -5.24
N ASN A 189 -22.57 12.51 -5.31
CA ASN A 189 -22.03 13.13 -6.52
C ASN A 189 -21.07 12.26 -7.34
N PHE A 190 -20.57 11.14 -6.79
CA PHE A 190 -19.53 10.34 -7.46
C PHE A 190 -19.83 8.84 -7.51
N HIS A 191 -19.27 8.18 -8.52
CA HIS A 191 -19.09 6.74 -8.58
C HIS A 191 -17.66 6.37 -8.17
N PHE A 192 -17.49 5.14 -7.68
CA PHE A 192 -16.22 4.61 -7.20
C PHE A 192 -15.90 3.31 -7.91
N SER A 193 -14.63 3.09 -8.21
CA SER A 193 -14.13 1.81 -8.72
C SER A 193 -14.25 0.71 -7.67
N ASP A 194 -13.91 -0.52 -8.05
CA ASP A 194 -13.50 -1.53 -7.07
C ASP A 194 -12.23 -1.04 -6.33
N PRO A 195 -11.97 -1.50 -5.09
CA PRO A 195 -10.82 -1.02 -4.32
C PRO A 195 -9.51 -1.46 -4.99
N LEU A 196 -8.65 -0.48 -5.25
CA LEU A 196 -7.30 -0.66 -5.80
C LEU A 196 -6.43 -1.41 -4.79
N VAL A 197 -6.48 -0.99 -3.53
CA VAL A 197 -5.83 -1.59 -2.37
C VAL A 197 -6.67 -1.28 -1.14
N GLU A 198 -6.64 -2.16 -0.14
CA GLU A 198 -7.26 -1.89 1.16
C GLU A 198 -6.24 -1.25 2.12
N ILE A 199 -6.70 -0.52 3.14
CA ILE A 199 -5.86 -0.01 4.22
C ILE A 199 -6.41 -0.47 5.56
N LEU A 200 -5.50 -0.89 6.44
CA LEU A 200 -5.85 -1.31 7.78
C LEU A 200 -5.85 -0.11 8.71
N VAL A 201 -6.99 0.16 9.36
CA VAL A 201 -7.10 1.10 10.47
C VAL A 201 -6.89 0.33 11.76
N LEU A 202 -5.87 0.71 12.54
CA LEU A 202 -5.52 0.03 13.78
C LEU A 202 -5.82 0.92 14.99
N LEU A 203 -5.81 0.31 16.18
CA LEU A 203 -5.73 1.00 17.46
C LEU A 203 -4.28 0.91 17.95
N PHE A 204 -3.68 2.04 18.27
CA PHE A 204 -2.33 2.13 18.82
C PHE A 204 -2.41 2.51 20.29
N THR A 205 -1.77 1.74 21.16
CA THR A 205 -1.86 1.86 22.62
C THR A 205 -0.47 1.81 23.25
N ARG A 206 -0.37 2.15 24.55
CA ARG A 206 0.83 1.83 25.33
C ARG A 206 0.83 0.34 25.67
N PRO A 207 1.98 -0.36 25.65
CA PRO A 207 2.06 -1.80 25.96
C PRO A 207 1.46 -2.18 27.31
N ASP A 208 1.53 -1.29 28.30
CA ASP A 208 1.06 -1.51 29.67
C ASP A 208 -0.38 -1.01 29.93
N SER A 209 -1.09 -0.55 28.89
CA SER A 209 -2.44 0.00 29.02
C SER A 209 -3.51 -1.04 29.42
N GLY A 210 -3.24 -2.33 29.21
CA GLY A 210 -4.22 -3.40 29.37
C GLY A 210 -5.38 -3.34 28.37
N PHE A 211 -5.30 -2.47 27.35
CA PHE A 211 -6.34 -2.32 26.34
C PHE A 211 -6.21 -3.43 25.29
N VAL A 212 -7.25 -4.26 25.19
CA VAL A 212 -7.43 -5.31 24.18
C VAL A 212 -8.57 -4.91 23.23
N TYR A 213 -8.51 -5.37 21.98
CA TYR A 213 -9.59 -5.18 21.01
C TYR A 213 -9.90 -6.48 20.27
N ASP A 214 -10.76 -7.30 20.85
CA ASP A 214 -11.27 -8.50 20.21
C ASP A 214 -12.65 -8.24 19.58
N THR A 215 -13.43 -7.36 20.18
CA THR A 215 -14.79 -7.01 19.76
C THR A 215 -15.06 -5.52 19.91
N ASP A 216 -16.08 -5.03 19.22
CA ASP A 216 -16.51 -3.63 19.35
C ASP A 216 -16.97 -3.26 20.78
N ALA A 217 -17.28 -4.24 21.63
CA ALA A 217 -17.62 -4.00 23.03
C ALA A 217 -16.43 -3.52 23.88
N ASP A 218 -15.20 -3.91 23.51
CA ASP A 218 -13.99 -3.60 24.27
C ASP A 218 -13.59 -2.12 24.19
N VAL A 219 -14.13 -1.41 23.18
CA VAL A 219 -13.86 0.01 22.92
C VAL A 219 -14.91 0.91 23.61
N ILE A 220 -16.03 0.36 24.08
CA ILE A 220 -17.09 1.15 24.71
C ILE A 220 -16.57 1.83 25.97
N GLY A 221 -16.84 3.13 26.09
CA GLY A 221 -16.40 3.99 27.19
C GLY A 221 -14.96 4.50 27.06
N LYS A 222 -14.21 4.07 26.03
CA LYS A 222 -12.85 4.52 25.80
C LYS A 222 -12.79 5.91 25.17
N VAL A 223 -11.64 6.55 25.35
CA VAL A 223 -11.26 7.81 24.71
C VAL A 223 -10.29 7.50 23.59
N LEU A 224 -10.72 7.70 22.34
CA LEU A 224 -9.87 7.52 21.16
C LEU A 224 -9.38 8.88 20.65
N CYS A 225 -8.20 8.91 20.05
CA CYS A 225 -7.73 10.08 19.29
C CYS A 225 -7.64 9.76 17.79
N ARG A 226 -8.19 10.64 16.96
CA ARG A 226 -7.97 10.66 15.51
C ARG A 226 -7.79 12.10 15.05
N PRO A 227 -6.77 12.43 14.24
CA PRO A 227 -6.52 13.82 13.87
C PRO A 227 -7.70 14.47 13.15
N LYS A 228 -7.84 15.78 13.33
CA LYS A 228 -8.89 16.58 12.68
C LYS A 228 -8.80 16.46 11.16
N GLY A 229 -9.95 16.39 10.49
CA GLY A 229 -10.03 16.28 9.03
C GLY A 229 -9.90 14.85 8.49
N TYR A 230 -9.59 13.87 9.33
CA TYR A 230 -9.66 12.45 8.96
C TYR A 230 -11.10 11.95 9.00
N PHE A 231 -11.38 10.90 8.22
CA PHE A 231 -12.70 10.29 8.18
C PHE A 231 -13.07 9.66 9.53
N THR A 232 -14.38 9.56 9.80
CA THR A 232 -14.94 8.92 11.00
C THR A 232 -16.04 7.92 10.67
N HIS A 233 -16.32 7.67 9.38
CA HIS A 233 -17.43 6.81 8.96
C HIS A 233 -17.27 5.35 9.40
N ASP A 234 -16.04 4.91 9.62
CA ASP A 234 -15.70 3.59 10.16
C ASP A 234 -16.08 3.44 11.64
N LEU A 235 -16.12 4.54 12.40
CA LEU A 235 -16.55 4.57 13.81
C LEU A 235 -18.08 4.61 13.94
N ASP A 236 -18.79 5.09 12.91
CA ASP A 236 -20.24 5.28 12.90
C ASP A 236 -21.00 4.43 11.89
N ARG A 237 -20.38 3.37 11.36
CA ARG A 237 -21.07 2.40 10.51
C ARG A 237 -22.15 1.62 11.30
N PRO A 238 -23.14 1.01 10.62
CA PRO A 238 -24.19 0.27 11.28
C PRO A 238 -23.69 -0.91 12.10
N GLY A 239 -24.32 -1.06 13.26
CA GLY A 239 -23.89 -1.98 14.30
C GLY A 239 -22.80 -1.42 15.22
N ARG A 240 -22.17 -0.31 14.85
CA ARG A 240 -21.15 0.38 15.64
C ARG A 240 -21.68 1.69 16.22
N GLU A 241 -22.04 2.64 15.35
CA GLU A 241 -22.61 3.96 15.68
C GLU A 241 -22.00 4.64 16.93
N TRP A 242 -20.69 4.53 17.12
CA TRP A 242 -20.06 4.86 18.40
C TRP A 242 -20.13 6.34 18.75
N LEU A 243 -19.96 7.24 17.77
CA LEU A 243 -20.02 8.68 18.02
C LEU A 243 -21.47 9.14 18.10
N ASN A 244 -22.31 8.67 17.16
CA ASN A 244 -23.73 9.04 17.12
C ASN A 244 -24.49 8.64 18.38
N ARG A 245 -24.10 7.53 19.03
CA ARG A 245 -24.71 7.05 20.27
C ARG A 245 -23.95 7.45 21.54
N GLY A 246 -22.83 8.19 21.41
CA GLY A 246 -21.99 8.59 22.55
C GLY A 246 -21.38 7.41 23.31
N LEU A 247 -21.07 6.32 22.60
CA LEU A 247 -20.48 5.11 23.20
C LEU A 247 -18.99 5.26 23.46
N ILE A 248 -18.31 6.19 22.77
CA ILE A 248 -16.89 6.50 22.96
C ILE A 248 -16.68 8.02 22.91
N THR A 249 -15.56 8.50 23.44
CA THR A 249 -15.14 9.91 23.28
C THR A 249 -14.08 9.99 22.20
N LEU A 250 -14.29 10.81 21.17
CA LEU A 250 -13.30 11.04 20.10
C LEU A 250 -12.62 12.39 20.29
N VAL A 251 -11.32 12.37 20.59
CA VAL A 251 -10.45 13.55 20.58
C VAL A 251 -9.95 13.79 19.15
N GLN A 252 -10.12 15.01 18.65
CA GLN A 252 -9.62 15.43 17.34
C GLN A 252 -8.52 16.47 17.49
N ALA A 253 -7.29 15.99 17.67
CA ALA A 253 -6.09 16.82 17.72
C ALA A 253 -5.70 17.35 16.33
N ASP A 254 -4.83 18.36 16.28
CA ASP A 254 -4.50 19.07 15.03
C ASP A 254 -3.76 18.19 14.01
N ASP A 255 -2.92 17.26 14.48
CA ASP A 255 -2.07 16.40 13.65
C ASP A 255 -1.85 15.01 14.28
N PRO A 256 -1.30 14.03 13.53
CA PRO A 256 -0.98 12.70 14.07
C PRO A 256 -0.10 12.75 15.32
N GLN A 257 0.98 13.54 15.31
CA GLN A 257 1.92 13.64 16.43
C GLN A 257 1.23 14.14 17.72
N ALA A 258 0.26 15.04 17.60
CA ALA A 258 -0.54 15.52 18.70
C ALA A 258 -1.36 14.38 19.31
N CYS A 259 -2.02 13.54 18.51
CA CYS A 259 -2.72 12.37 19.04
C CYS A 259 -1.79 11.40 19.78
N PHE A 260 -0.59 11.15 19.28
CA PHE A 260 0.37 10.30 19.98
C PHE A 260 0.92 10.95 21.26
N ARG A 261 1.07 12.29 21.32
CA ARG A 261 1.37 13.00 22.57
C ARG A 261 0.25 12.87 23.60
N GLU A 262 -1.02 12.93 23.18
CA GLU A 262 -2.17 12.68 24.05
C GLU A 262 -2.16 11.26 24.61
N LEU A 263 -1.81 10.28 23.78
CA LEU A 263 -1.67 8.88 24.19
C LEU A 263 -0.55 8.71 25.22
N MET A 264 0.63 9.28 24.96
CA MET A 264 1.76 9.20 25.89
C MET A 264 1.50 9.94 27.20
N ALA A 265 0.67 10.99 27.18
CA ALA A 265 0.22 11.69 28.37
C ALA A 265 -0.90 10.98 29.15
N GLY A 266 -1.38 9.83 28.67
CA GLY A 266 -2.47 9.09 29.30
C GLY A 266 -3.84 9.77 29.21
N ARG A 267 -4.01 10.76 28.32
CA ARG A 267 -5.27 11.49 28.13
C ARG A 267 -6.23 10.79 27.18
N VAL A 268 -5.72 9.89 26.33
CA VAL A 268 -6.51 8.99 25.48
C VAL A 268 -6.06 7.55 25.69
N ASP A 269 -6.97 6.61 25.49
CA ASP A 269 -6.72 5.17 25.63
C ASP A 269 -6.02 4.60 24.39
N ALA A 270 -6.34 5.12 23.20
CA ALA A 270 -5.72 4.71 21.95
C ALA A 270 -5.73 5.81 20.88
N VAL A 271 -4.77 5.75 19.95
CA VAL A 271 -4.82 6.49 18.69
C VAL A 271 -5.38 5.58 17.60
N THR A 272 -6.31 6.07 16.78
CA THR A 272 -6.88 5.30 15.67
C THR A 272 -6.58 5.94 14.31
N VAL A 273 -5.68 5.32 13.57
CA VAL A 273 -5.22 5.75 12.24
C VAL A 273 -4.86 4.54 11.38
N ASN A 274 -4.62 4.76 10.08
CA ASN A 274 -4.13 3.68 9.22
C ASN A 274 -2.73 3.22 9.66
N VAL A 275 -2.41 1.95 9.41
CA VAL A 275 -1.18 1.29 9.86
C VAL A 275 0.09 2.04 9.46
N PHE A 276 0.16 2.54 8.22
CA PHE A 276 1.34 3.22 7.69
C PHE A 276 1.55 4.59 8.36
N LEU A 277 0.49 5.38 8.51
CA LEU A 277 0.56 6.65 9.21
C LEU A 277 0.96 6.45 10.68
N GLY A 278 0.37 5.46 11.35
CA GLY A 278 0.71 5.13 12.73
C GLY A 278 2.17 4.71 12.89
N ALA A 279 2.64 3.77 12.07
CA ALA A 279 4.02 3.30 12.09
C ALA A 279 5.03 4.42 11.83
N LYS A 280 4.78 5.24 10.79
CA LYS A 280 5.62 6.42 10.51
C LYS A 280 5.63 7.43 11.65
N THR A 281 4.47 7.72 12.24
CA THR A 281 4.39 8.68 13.36
C THR A 281 5.13 8.16 14.60
N ILE A 282 5.05 6.86 14.87
CA ILE A 282 5.80 6.22 15.97
C ILE A 282 7.30 6.34 15.73
N ASP A 283 7.76 6.07 14.50
CA ASP A 283 9.17 6.19 14.10
C ASP A 283 9.67 7.64 14.20
N ASP A 284 8.97 8.60 13.57
CA ASP A 284 9.32 10.03 13.56
C ASP A 284 9.40 10.62 14.99
N MET A 285 8.62 10.08 15.92
CA MET A 285 8.58 10.51 17.32
C MET A 285 9.50 9.70 18.25
N GLY A 286 10.18 8.65 17.76
CA GLY A 286 11.03 7.78 18.58
C GLY A 286 10.24 6.97 19.62
N LEU A 287 9.00 6.60 19.32
CA LEU A 287 8.07 5.89 20.22
C LEU A 287 8.08 4.37 20.05
N ARG A 288 9.03 3.82 19.29
CA ARG A 288 9.19 2.36 19.15
C ARG A 288 9.30 1.68 20.51
N GLY A 289 8.56 0.59 20.69
CA GLY A 289 8.47 -0.15 21.96
C GLY A 289 7.69 0.56 23.07
N GLN A 290 7.32 1.83 22.91
CA GLN A 290 6.48 2.60 23.85
C GLN A 290 5.03 2.70 23.39
N VAL A 291 4.80 2.56 22.07
CA VAL A 291 3.48 2.47 21.47
C VAL A 291 3.44 1.29 20.53
N VAL A 292 2.39 0.48 20.64
CA VAL A 292 2.20 -0.75 19.86
C VAL A 292 0.82 -0.74 19.21
N PRO A 293 0.69 -1.25 17.97
CA PRO A 293 -0.63 -1.52 17.39
C PRO A 293 -1.27 -2.73 18.08
N LEU A 294 -2.60 -2.75 18.17
CA LEU A 294 -3.36 -3.94 18.56
C LEU A 294 -3.52 -4.91 17.37
N ASP A 295 -3.53 -6.20 17.68
CA ASP A 295 -3.61 -7.33 16.74
C ASP A 295 -5.00 -7.51 16.11
N LYS A 296 -5.82 -6.47 15.99
CA LYS A 296 -7.07 -6.55 15.19
C LYS A 296 -7.30 -5.22 14.54
N PRO A 297 -7.51 -5.16 13.21
CA PRO A 297 -7.88 -3.91 12.60
C PRO A 297 -9.25 -3.47 13.10
N LEU A 298 -9.33 -2.22 13.51
CA LEU A 298 -10.58 -1.55 13.84
C LEU A 298 -11.50 -1.49 12.61
N SER A 299 -10.90 -1.25 11.43
CA SER A 299 -11.58 -1.38 10.15
C SER A 299 -10.60 -1.61 9.00
N VAL A 300 -11.15 -2.05 7.88
CA VAL A 300 -10.45 -2.22 6.61
C VAL A 300 -11.14 -1.31 5.61
N GLU A 301 -10.40 -0.38 5.03
CA GLU A 301 -10.95 0.66 4.16
C GLU A 301 -10.38 0.57 2.75
N GLY A 302 -11.22 0.63 1.73
CA GLY A 302 -10.77 0.58 0.34
C GLY A 302 -10.30 1.95 -0.17
N LEU A 303 -9.18 1.98 -0.89
CA LEU A 303 -8.78 3.13 -1.72
C LEU A 303 -9.26 2.91 -3.15
N HIS A 304 -9.99 3.89 -3.68
CA HIS A 304 -10.67 3.78 -4.97
C HIS A 304 -10.25 4.88 -5.95
N VAL A 305 -10.47 4.61 -7.23
CA VAL A 305 -10.65 5.65 -8.24
C VAL A 305 -12.07 6.19 -8.11
N ILE A 306 -12.22 7.51 -8.22
CA ILE A 306 -13.51 8.21 -8.14
C ILE A 306 -13.79 8.98 -9.43
N ILE A 307 -15.06 9.03 -9.86
CA ILE A 307 -15.51 9.75 -11.06
C ILE A 307 -16.85 10.44 -10.80
N SER A 308 -17.04 11.65 -11.32
CA SER A 308 -18.32 12.38 -11.16
C SER A 308 -19.46 11.60 -11.81
N LYS A 309 -20.62 11.51 -11.13
CA LYS A 309 -21.85 10.96 -11.73
C LYS A 309 -22.36 11.83 -12.89
N LYS A 310 -21.94 13.09 -12.97
CA LYS A 310 -22.24 14.01 -14.07
C LYS A 310 -21.32 13.80 -15.28
N HIS A 311 -20.39 12.85 -15.22
CA HIS A 311 -19.42 12.59 -16.29
C HIS A 311 -20.07 11.78 -17.43
N TRP A 312 -20.08 12.32 -18.65
CA TRP A 312 -20.74 11.70 -19.80
C TRP A 312 -20.10 10.36 -20.22
N ARG A 313 -18.81 10.15 -19.95
CA ARG A 313 -18.10 8.86 -20.09
C ARG A 313 -17.99 8.06 -18.79
N GLY A 314 -18.73 8.42 -17.75
CA GLY A 314 -18.59 7.89 -16.38
C GLY A 314 -18.52 6.36 -16.35
N THR A 315 -19.54 5.71 -16.92
CA THR A 315 -19.64 4.26 -17.01
C THR A 315 -18.47 3.64 -17.78
N THR A 316 -18.05 4.25 -18.90
CA THR A 316 -16.96 3.73 -19.74
C THR A 316 -15.61 3.80 -19.02
N HIS A 317 -15.28 4.93 -18.40
CA HIS A 317 -14.01 5.07 -17.67
C HIS A 317 -13.95 4.15 -16.45
N LEU A 318 -15.07 4.06 -15.72
CA LEU A 318 -15.16 3.16 -14.57
C LEU A 318 -15.02 1.69 -14.98
N TYR A 319 -15.66 1.29 -16.09
CA TYR A 319 -15.49 -0.05 -16.65
C TYR A 319 -14.03 -0.33 -17.00
N ARG A 320 -13.32 0.63 -17.62
CA ARG A 320 -11.91 0.46 -17.99
C ARG A 320 -11.03 0.17 -16.77
N ILE A 321 -11.17 0.98 -15.72
CA ILE A 321 -10.43 0.78 -14.47
C ILE A 321 -10.79 -0.56 -13.84
N ASN A 322 -12.08 -0.88 -13.67
CA ASN A 322 -12.48 -2.11 -12.99
C ASN A 322 -12.09 -3.37 -13.78
N ALA A 323 -12.29 -3.38 -15.10
CA ALA A 323 -11.90 -4.51 -15.95
C ALA A 323 -10.38 -4.75 -15.93
N GLY A 324 -9.61 -3.66 -16.01
CA GLY A 324 -8.15 -3.73 -15.93
C GLY A 324 -7.64 -4.14 -14.55
N LEU A 325 -8.24 -3.62 -13.48
CA LEU A 325 -7.91 -4.02 -12.11
C LEU A 325 -8.25 -5.49 -11.85
N ALA A 326 -9.39 -5.96 -12.34
CA ALA A 326 -9.79 -7.37 -12.22
C ALA A 326 -8.83 -8.30 -12.96
N GLU A 327 -8.27 -7.89 -14.09
CA GLU A 327 -7.24 -8.66 -14.79
C GLU A 327 -5.89 -8.60 -14.08
N LEU A 328 -5.48 -7.41 -13.63
CA LEU A 328 -4.23 -7.20 -12.89
C LEU A 328 -4.17 -8.08 -11.62
N LYS A 329 -5.26 -8.16 -10.85
CA LYS A 329 -5.33 -8.96 -9.62
C LYS A 329 -5.20 -10.48 -9.84
N LYS A 330 -5.32 -10.97 -11.07
CA LYS A 330 -5.07 -12.39 -11.41
C LYS A 330 -3.60 -12.70 -11.68
N THR A 331 -2.75 -11.66 -11.73
CA THR A 331 -1.34 -11.78 -12.10
C THR A 331 -0.44 -11.50 -10.90
N ASP A 332 0.76 -12.07 -10.91
CA ASP A 332 1.79 -11.80 -9.89
C ASP A 332 2.19 -10.31 -9.83
N ARG A 333 1.97 -9.58 -10.94
CA ARG A 333 2.31 -8.15 -11.05
C ARG A 333 1.60 -7.30 -9.98
N TYR A 334 0.35 -7.60 -9.64
CA TYR A 334 -0.35 -6.90 -8.55
C TYR A 334 0.41 -7.05 -7.23
N SER A 335 0.68 -8.29 -6.83
CA SER A 335 1.35 -8.61 -5.58
C SER A 335 2.80 -8.09 -5.56
N GLN A 336 3.49 -8.10 -6.70
CA GLN A 336 4.83 -7.53 -6.85
C GLN A 336 4.84 -6.01 -6.64
N ILE A 337 3.91 -5.27 -7.25
CA ILE A 337 3.76 -3.82 -7.02
C ILE A 337 3.52 -3.58 -5.52
N VAL A 338 2.47 -4.18 -4.96
CA VAL A 338 2.11 -3.96 -3.54
C VAL A 338 3.28 -4.29 -2.62
N SER A 339 3.87 -5.49 -2.75
CA SER A 339 4.95 -5.95 -1.88
C SER A 339 6.22 -5.08 -2.01
N ARG A 340 6.56 -4.62 -3.22
CA ARG A 340 7.68 -3.69 -3.44
C ARG A 340 7.47 -2.38 -2.68
N HIS A 341 6.32 -1.72 -2.86
CA HIS A 341 6.06 -0.43 -2.19
C HIS A 341 6.00 -0.55 -0.67
N LEU A 342 5.40 -1.63 -0.15
CA LEU A 342 5.41 -1.93 1.28
C LEU A 342 6.84 -2.14 1.79
N GLY A 343 7.69 -2.84 1.01
CA GLY A 343 9.08 -3.03 1.36
C GLY A 343 9.86 -1.74 1.50
N VAL A 344 9.73 -0.84 0.52
CA VAL A 344 10.32 0.51 0.59
C VAL A 344 9.88 1.24 1.85
N PHE A 345 8.58 1.17 2.18
CA PHE A 345 8.05 1.82 3.37
C PHE A 345 8.67 1.29 4.66
N TRP A 346 8.69 -0.03 4.84
CA TRP A 346 9.24 -0.62 6.07
C TRP A 346 10.77 -0.43 6.16
N ASP A 347 11.49 -0.48 5.04
CA ASP A 347 12.93 -0.24 5.02
C ASP A 347 13.28 1.21 5.39
N GLN A 348 12.46 2.18 4.97
CA GLN A 348 12.66 3.59 5.35
C GLN A 348 12.52 3.80 6.85
N ILE A 349 11.49 3.24 7.47
CA ILE A 349 11.27 3.45 8.91
C ILE A 349 12.21 2.59 9.76
N LYS A 350 12.71 1.44 9.28
CA LYS A 350 13.64 0.57 10.05
C LYS A 350 14.99 1.24 10.37
N THR A 351 15.31 2.37 9.75
CA THR A 351 16.65 2.97 9.84
C THR A 351 16.78 3.82 11.10
N ASN A 352 16.96 3.18 12.26
CA ASN A 352 17.70 3.71 13.43
C ASN A 352 18.07 2.60 14.43
#